data_AF-A0A5C2RZT5-F1
#
_entry.id   AF-A0A5C2RZT5-F1
#
_cell.length_a   1.000
_cell.length_b   1.000
_cell.length_c   1.000
_cell.angle_alpha   90.00
_cell.angle_beta   90.00
_cell.angle_gamma   90.00
#
_symmetry.space_group_name_H-M   'P 1'
#
loop_
_entity.id
_entity.type
_entity.pdbx_description
1 polymer ?
#
loop_
_entity_poly.entity_id
_entity_poly.type
_entity_poly.pdbx_seq_one_letter_code
_entity_poly.pdbx_strand_id
1 'polypeptide(L)'
;MSYAEWKREPTIAQIVFGLHLPYSPPRSVVGKFLWRRRVWVEVTFALSMLEPWEKFLVMVVMYLTLGLLLTGMYLYLPHHLAFLSARAAYYLFGRD
;
A
#
# COMPACT_ATOMS: atom_id res chain seq x y z
N MET A 1 -26.55 8.89 12.40
CA MET A 1 -25.23 8.92 13.05
C MET A 1 -25.41 9.44 14.47
N SER A 2 -25.04 8.65 15.47
CA SER A 2 -25.24 9.02 16.88
C SER A 2 -24.04 9.81 17.40
N TYR A 3 -24.26 10.80 18.27
CA TYR A 3 -23.20 11.57 18.94
C TYR A 3 -22.13 10.69 19.60
N ALA A 4 -22.55 9.52 20.09
CA ALA A 4 -21.66 8.53 20.70
C ALA A 4 -20.64 7.94 19.69
N GLU A 5 -21.00 7.82 18.41
CA GLU A 5 -20.12 7.27 17.37
C GLU A 5 -19.00 8.24 17.02
N TRP A 6 -19.28 9.54 16.97
CA TRP A 6 -18.29 10.57 16.66
C TRP A 6 -17.19 10.68 17.72
N LYS A 7 -17.54 10.47 18.99
CA LYS A 7 -16.59 10.48 20.12
C LYS A 7 -15.81 9.17 20.30
N ARG A 8 -16.12 8.10 19.56
CA ARG A 8 -15.38 6.84 19.70
C ARG A 8 -13.95 7.00 19.19
N GLU A 9 -13.00 6.63 20.03
CA GLU A 9 -11.61 6.47 19.60
C GLU A 9 -11.46 5.15 18.85
N PRO A 10 -11.04 5.17 17.58
CA PRO A 10 -10.88 3.94 16.83
C PRO A 10 -9.66 3.17 17.32
N THR A 11 -9.84 1.87 17.49
CA THR A 11 -8.74 0.96 17.81
C THR A 11 -7.81 0.80 16.61
N ILE A 12 -6.51 0.55 16.83
CA ILE A 12 -5.54 0.31 15.75
C ILE A 12 -6.00 -0.81 14.81
N ALA A 13 -6.58 -1.89 15.35
CA ALA A 13 -7.12 -2.98 14.55
C ALA A 13 -8.25 -2.54 13.60
N GLN A 14 -9.11 -1.62 14.04
CA GLN A 14 -10.18 -1.07 13.20
C GLN A 14 -9.61 -0.19 12.07
N ILE A 15 -8.50 0.50 12.34
CA ILE A 15 -7.83 1.32 11.33
C ILE A 15 -7.18 0.45 10.26
N VAL A 16 -6.64 -0.72 10.61
CA VAL A 16 -5.99 -1.60 9.62
C VAL A 16 -7.01 -2.49 8.91
N PHE A 17 -7.92 -3.12 9.65
CA PHE A 17 -8.79 -4.19 9.14
C PHE A 17 -10.27 -3.81 9.07
N GLY A 18 -10.67 -2.66 9.60
CA GLY A 18 -12.06 -2.23 9.54
C GLY A 18 -12.50 -1.95 8.10
N LEU A 19 -13.69 -2.43 7.71
CA LEU A 19 -14.26 -2.20 6.38
C LEU A 19 -14.46 -0.70 6.11
N HIS A 20 -14.96 0.01 7.11
CA HIS A 20 -15.16 1.46 7.07
C HIS A 20 -13.97 2.21 7.65
N LEU A 21 -13.66 3.35 7.03
CA LEU A 21 -12.67 4.27 7.52
C LEU A 21 -13.23 5.04 8.71
N PRO A 22 -12.60 5.00 9.90
CA PRO A 22 -13.03 5.82 11.01
C PRO A 22 -12.77 7.30 10.70
N TYR A 23 -13.75 8.16 11.01
CA TYR A 23 -13.68 9.59 10.70
C TYR A 23 -12.64 10.34 11.53
N SER A 24 -12.50 9.96 12.81
CA SER A 24 -11.58 10.61 13.74
C SER A 24 -10.23 9.89 13.78
N PRO A 25 -9.09 10.61 13.77
CA PRO A 25 -7.79 9.99 13.97
C PRO A 25 -7.67 9.46 15.41
N PRO A 26 -7.00 8.31 15.63
CA PRO A 26 -6.71 7.82 16.98
C PRO A 26 -5.70 8.73 17.69
N ARG A 27 -5.69 8.69 19.02
CA ARG A 27 -4.74 9.46 19.84
C ARG A 27 -3.30 8.94 19.77
N SER A 28 -3.11 7.65 19.47
CA SER A 28 -1.78 7.05 19.39
C SER A 28 -1.00 7.53 18.17
N VAL A 29 0.31 7.77 18.32
CA VAL A 29 1.18 8.25 17.23
C VAL A 29 1.21 7.27 16.06
N VAL A 30 1.40 5.97 16.36
CA VAL A 30 1.40 4.90 15.36
C VAL A 30 0.03 4.77 14.69
N GLY A 31 -1.05 4.81 15.46
CA GLY A 31 -2.40 4.77 14.92
C GLY A 31 -2.68 5.95 13.99
N LYS A 32 -2.22 7.16 14.34
CA LYS A 32 -2.39 8.37 13.53
C LYS A 32 -1.64 8.28 12.21
N PHE A 33 -0.43 7.71 12.23
CA PHE A 33 0.35 7.47 11.03
C PHE A 33 -0.35 6.47 10.08
N LEU A 34 -0.79 5.32 10.62
CA LEU A 34 -1.51 4.30 9.85
C LEU A 34 -2.83 4.84 9.29
N TRP A 35 -3.58 5.58 10.11
CA TRP A 35 -4.81 6.24 9.68
C TRP A 35 -4.55 7.21 8.53
N ARG A 36 -3.53 8.06 8.62
CA ARG A 36 -3.17 8.98 7.54
C ARG A 36 -2.81 8.25 6.25
N ARG A 37 -2.04 7.16 6.35
CA ARG A 37 -1.66 6.38 5.16
C ARG A 37 -2.89 5.74 4.51
N ARG A 38 -3.79 5.19 5.32
CA ARG A 38 -5.05 4.62 4.85
C ARG A 38 -5.96 5.66 4.20
N VAL A 39 -6.16 6.81 4.83
CA VAL A 39 -6.94 7.93 4.27
C VAL A 39 -6.38 8.33 2.90
N TRP A 40 -5.06 8.49 2.79
CA TRP A 40 -4.41 8.87 1.53
C TRP A 40 -4.68 7.85 0.43
N VAL A 41 -4.55 6.55 0.71
CA VAL A 41 -4.87 5.49 -0.26
C VAL A 41 -6.35 5.52 -0.64
N GLU A 42 -7.26 5.61 0.33
CA GLU A 42 -8.70 5.60 0.04
C GLU A 42 -9.14 6.81 -0.80
N VAL A 43 -8.55 7.98 -0.56
CA VAL A 43 -8.85 9.20 -1.34
C VAL A 43 -8.23 9.15 -2.74
N THR A 44 -6.97 8.74 -2.87
CA THR A 44 -6.28 8.69 -4.18
C THR A 44 -6.93 7.71 -5.14
N PHE A 45 -7.43 6.58 -4.64
CA PHE A 45 -8.08 5.56 -5.46
C PHE A 45 -9.61 5.64 -5.40
N ALA A 46 -10.18 6.71 -4.82
CA ALA A 46 -11.63 6.91 -4.64
C ALA A 46 -12.37 5.72 -3.97
N LEU A 47 -11.66 4.91 -3.17
CA LEU A 47 -12.19 3.72 -2.51
C LEU A 47 -13.22 4.05 -1.42
N SER A 48 -13.30 5.31 -1.01
CA SER A 48 -14.29 5.79 -0.05
C SER A 48 -15.72 5.79 -0.59
N MET A 49 -15.90 5.78 -1.91
CA MET A 49 -17.22 5.82 -2.57
C MET A 49 -17.72 4.43 -2.96
N LEU A 50 -16.85 3.42 -2.95
CA LEU A 50 -17.18 2.04 -3.33
C LEU A 50 -17.95 1.33 -2.22
N GLU A 51 -18.78 0.37 -2.61
CA GLU A 51 -19.39 -0.53 -1.65
C GLU A 51 -18.33 -1.41 -0.96
N PRO A 52 -18.57 -1.88 0.27
CA PRO A 52 -17.57 -2.67 1.01
C PRO A 52 -17.08 -3.91 0.26
N TRP A 53 -17.93 -4.54 -0.54
CA TRP A 53 -17.57 -5.74 -1.32
C TRP A 53 -16.75 -5.37 -2.58
N GLU A 54 -17.06 -4.27 -3.26
CA GLU A 54 -16.31 -3.78 -4.42
C GLU A 54 -14.88 -3.40 -4.01
N LYS A 55 -14.77 -2.70 -2.89
CA LYS A 55 -13.48 -2.34 -2.27
C LYS A 55 -12.64 -3.58 -1.96
N PHE A 56 -13.27 -4.64 -1.46
CA PHE A 56 -12.58 -5.92 -1.21
C PHE A 56 -12.03 -6.51 -2.51
N LEU A 57 -12.82 -6.56 -3.58
CA LEU A 57 -12.39 -7.05 -4.89
C LEU A 57 -11.20 -6.25 -5.43
N VAL A 58 -11.30 -4.91 -5.41
CA VAL A 58 -10.22 -4.03 -5.88
C VAL A 58 -8.93 -4.27 -5.10
N MET A 59 -9.02 -4.39 -3.78
CA MET A 59 -7.86 -4.69 -2.93
C MET A 59 -7.23 -6.04 -3.31
N VAL A 60 -8.04 -7.09 -3.52
CA VAL A 60 -7.54 -8.41 -3.93
C VAL A 60 -6.79 -8.32 -5.26
N VAL A 61 -7.37 -7.68 -6.28
CA VAL A 61 -6.72 -7.52 -7.59
C VAL A 61 -5.42 -6.72 -7.48
N MET A 62 -5.41 -5.65 -6.69
CA MET A 62 -4.23 -4.83 -6.45
C MET A 62 -3.12 -5.64 -5.77
N TYR A 63 -3.43 -6.39 -4.71
CA TYR A 63 -2.46 -7.23 -4.00
C TYR A 63 -1.94 -8.37 -4.86
N LEU A 64 -2.79 -9.00 -5.67
CA LEU A 64 -2.36 -10.03 -6.62
C LEU A 64 -1.40 -9.44 -7.66
N THR A 65 -1.76 -8.33 -8.29
CA THR A 65 -0.91 -7.65 -9.29
C THR A 65 0.43 -7.25 -8.68
N LEU A 66 0.41 -6.65 -7.49
CA LEU A 66 1.63 -6.28 -6.77
C LEU A 66 2.47 -7.51 -6.40
N GLY A 67 1.83 -8.59 -5.94
CA GLY A 67 2.51 -9.85 -5.62
C GLY A 67 3.19 -10.47 -6.83
N LEU A 68 2.52 -10.51 -7.99
CA LEU A 68 3.10 -10.97 -9.25
C LEU A 68 4.28 -10.08 -9.66
N LEU A 69 4.13 -8.75 -9.56
CA LEU A 69 5.19 -7.79 -9.91
C LEU A 69 6.42 -7.94 -9.01
N LEU A 70 6.22 -8.06 -7.69
CA LEU A 70 7.29 -8.30 -6.72
C LEU A 70 7.98 -9.64 -6.95
N THR A 71 7.22 -10.69 -7.27
CA THR A 71 7.78 -12.01 -7.58
C THR A 71 8.61 -11.97 -8.86
N GLY A 72 8.08 -11.33 -9.91
CA GLY A 72 8.82 -11.12 -11.16
C GLY A 72 10.09 -10.29 -10.94
N MET A 73 10.00 -9.20 -10.16
CA MET A 73 11.15 -8.39 -9.78
C MET A 73 12.18 -9.22 -9.02
N TYR A 74 11.77 -9.99 -8.00
CA TYR A 74 12.70 -10.80 -7.21
C TYR A 74 13.43 -11.86 -8.06
N LEU A 75 12.72 -12.54 -8.96
CA LEU A 75 13.29 -13.60 -9.78
C LEU A 75 14.14 -13.08 -10.94
N TYR A 76 13.73 -11.97 -11.56
CA TYR A 76 14.30 -11.52 -12.84
C TYR A 76 15.24 -10.31 -12.72
N LEU A 77 14.93 -9.38 -11.81
CA LEU A 77 15.72 -8.16 -11.62
C LEU A 77 17.19 -8.42 -11.26
N PRO A 78 17.58 -9.36 -10.37
CA PRO A 78 18.99 -9.54 -10.02
C PRO A 78 19.82 -10.02 -11.22
N HIS A 79 19.28 -10.93 -12.03
CA HIS A 79 19.95 -11.41 -13.24
C HIS A 79 20.13 -10.29 -14.25
N HIS A 80 19.10 -9.46 -14.43
CA HIS A 80 19.18 -8.30 -15.30
C HIS A 80 20.13 -7.21 -14.82
N LEU A 81 20.16 -6.93 -13.52
CA LEU A 81 21.10 -5.97 -12.95
C LEU A 81 22.55 -6.42 -13.16
N ALA A 82 22.85 -7.72 -12.98
CA ALA A 82 24.18 -8.26 -13.24
C ALA A 82 24.61 -8.14 -14.71
N PHE A 83 23.68 -8.41 -15.64
CA PHE A 83 23.93 -8.22 -17.07
C PHE A 83 24.18 -6.75 -17.43
N LEU A 84 23.33 -5.85 -16.92
CA LEU A 84 23.46 -4.41 -17.18
C LEU A 84 24.73 -3.84 -16.55
N SER A 85 25.11 -4.29 -15.34
CA SER A 85 26.33 -3.83 -14.68
C SER A 85 27.58 -4.28 -15.42
N ALA A 86 27.63 -5.52 -15.93
CA ALA A 86 28.75 -5.99 -16.74
C ALA A 86 28.90 -5.16 -18.03
N ARG A 87 27.79 -4.82 -18.67
CA ARG A 87 27.79 -3.99 -19.87
C ARG A 87 28.14 -2.53 -19.58
N ALA A 88 27.64 -1.98 -18.48
CA ALA A 88 28.00 -0.63 -18.03
C ALA A 88 29.50 -0.54 -17.71
N ALA A 89 30.07 -1.54 -17.04
CA ALA A 89 31.51 -1.61 -16.76
C ALA A 89 32.33 -1.63 -18.06
N TYR A 90 31.91 -2.42 -19.07
CA TYR A 90 32.56 -2.45 -20.38
C TYR A 90 32.58 -1.07 -21.07
N TYR A 91 31.46 -0.33 -21.03
CA TYR A 91 31.41 1.00 -21.65
C TYR A 91 32.12 2.09 -20.86
N LEU A 92 32.15 1.99 -19.52
CA LEU A 92 32.74 3.02 -18.66
C LEU A 92 34.26 2.89 -18.52
N PHE A 93 34.76 1.67 -18.36
CA PHE A 93 36.19 1.43 -18.11
C PHE A 93 36.96 1.03 -19.37
N GLY A 94 36.25 0.72 -20.46
CA GLY A 94 36.87 0.10 -21.63
C GLY A 94 37.32 -1.33 -21.31
N ARG A 95 37.62 -2.09 -22.36
CA ARG A 95 38.21 -3.42 -22.24
C ARG A 95 39.66 -3.23 -21.80
N ASP A 96 40.09 -3.86 -20.70
CA ASP A 96 41.50 -4.23 -20.59
C ASP A 96 41.86 -5.20 -21.75
#